data_AF-A0A1Q8Y8W9-F1
#
_entry.id   AF-A0A1Q8Y8W9-F1
#
_cell.length_a   1.000
_cell.length_b   1.000
_cell.length_c   1.000
_cell.angle_alpha   90.00
_cell.angle_beta   90.00
_cell.angle_gamma   90.00
#
_symmetry.space_group_name_H-M   'P 1'
#
loop_
_entity.id
_entity.type
_entity.pdbx_description
1 polymer ?
#
loop_
_entity_poly.entity_id
_entity_poly.type
_entity_poly.pdbx_seq_one_letter_code
_entity_poly.pdbx_strand_id
1 'polypeptide(L)'
;MSDAAPILKRGSVRVTNMRFSMAPDAQPEDDESLVMVDRSNPILGNRHILYVKSDLMARERVIESYRRDLERDLARNGPMSQEIKALALRVKSGERLCLACWCKPSPCHADILAKKIFSFSL
;
A
#
# COMPACT_ATOMS: atom_id res chain seq x y z
N MET A 1 4.33 -0.69 42.64
CA MET A 1 4.40 0.14 41.42
C MET A 1 4.41 -0.83 40.27
N SER A 2 3.30 -0.97 39.55
CA SER A 2 3.14 -1.98 38.51
C SER A 2 3.45 -1.30 37.17
N ASP A 3 4.65 -1.52 36.65
CA ASP A 3 4.99 -1.16 35.28
C ASP A 3 4.29 -2.14 34.34
N ALA A 4 3.04 -1.85 34.02
CA ALA A 4 2.41 -2.45 32.86
C ALA A 4 3.23 -2.00 31.65
N ALA A 5 3.90 -2.94 30.98
CA ALA A 5 4.56 -2.67 29.71
C ALA A 5 3.59 -1.92 28.80
N PRO A 6 4.00 -0.80 28.16
CA PRO A 6 3.10 -0.02 27.34
C PRO A 6 2.50 -0.93 26.27
N ILE A 7 1.18 -0.94 26.16
CA ILE A 7 0.49 -1.58 25.04
C ILE A 7 0.99 -0.85 23.79
N LEU A 8 1.91 -1.47 23.06
CA LEU A 8 2.36 -1.00 21.76
C LEU A 8 1.13 -0.90 20.86
N LYS A 9 0.61 0.31 20.69
CA LYS A 9 -0.48 0.58 19.74
C LYS A 9 0.05 0.21 18.37
N ARG A 10 -0.51 -0.83 17.75
CA ARG A 10 -0.16 -1.19 16.38
C ARG A 10 -0.49 -0.04 15.44
N GLY A 11 0.36 0.14 14.45
CA GLY A 11 0.13 1.09 13.38
C GLY A 11 -1.03 0.68 12.48
N SER A 12 -1.27 1.47 11.44
CA SER A 12 -2.32 1.21 10.47
C SER A 12 -1.80 1.38 9.04
N VAL A 13 -2.53 0.82 8.08
CA VAL A 13 -2.27 1.05 6.66
C VAL A 13 -3.57 1.40 5.98
N ARG A 14 -3.62 2.55 5.31
CA ARG A 14 -4.72 2.92 4.42
C ARG A 14 -4.21 3.28 3.04
N VAL A 15 -5.12 3.35 2.08
CA VAL A 15 -4.83 3.71 0.69
C VAL A 15 -5.57 4.98 0.34
N THR A 16 -4.89 5.92 -0.30
CA THR A 16 -5.45 7.21 -0.68
C THR A 16 -5.25 7.54 -2.15
N ASN A 17 -6.00 8.55 -2.62
CA ASN A 17 -5.81 9.18 -3.92
C ASN A 17 -4.71 10.25 -3.82
N MET A 18 -3.82 10.25 -4.80
CA MET A 18 -2.72 11.22 -4.93
C MET A 18 -3.17 12.62 -5.40
N ARG A 19 -4.45 12.80 -5.80
CA ARG A 19 -5.06 14.10 -6.11
C ARG A 19 -5.46 14.86 -4.84
N PHE A 20 -4.50 15.13 -3.97
CA PHE A 20 -4.71 15.81 -2.68
C PHE A 20 -5.41 17.16 -2.76
N SER A 21 -5.21 17.89 -3.86
CA SER A 21 -5.87 19.19 -4.10
C SER A 21 -7.36 19.07 -4.44
N MET A 22 -7.82 17.91 -4.90
CA MET A 22 -9.21 17.68 -5.31
C MET A 22 -10.01 16.89 -4.27
N ALA A 23 -9.35 16.35 -3.24
CA ALA A 23 -9.97 15.56 -2.19
C ALA A 23 -9.21 15.79 -0.88
N PRO A 24 -9.67 16.71 0.00
CA PRO A 24 -9.05 16.98 1.29
C PRO A 24 -8.90 15.73 2.15
N ASP A 25 -9.92 14.86 2.17
CA ASP A 25 -9.91 13.58 2.90
C ASP A 25 -8.88 12.56 2.35
N ALA A 26 -8.31 12.84 1.18
CA ALA A 26 -7.26 12.02 0.60
C ALA A 26 -5.86 12.41 1.10
N GLN A 27 -5.71 13.55 1.78
CA GLN A 27 -4.43 13.95 2.35
C GLN A 27 -4.01 13.00 3.48
N PRO A 28 -2.71 12.67 3.61
CA PRO A 28 -2.17 12.06 4.83
C PRO A 28 -2.51 12.93 6.05
N GLU A 29 -2.84 12.29 7.17
CA GLU A 29 -2.92 12.99 8.46
C GLU A 29 -1.51 13.35 8.96
N ASP A 30 -1.42 14.28 9.92
CA ASP A 30 -0.13 14.77 10.44
C ASP A 30 0.74 13.67 11.06
N ASP A 31 0.14 12.58 11.55
CA ASP A 31 0.81 11.41 12.12
C ASP A 31 0.92 10.24 11.15
N GLU A 32 0.64 10.45 9.86
CA GLU A 32 0.77 9.45 8.80
C GLU A 32 1.97 9.68 7.89
N SER A 33 2.75 8.61 7.70
CA SER A 33 3.79 8.60 6.68
C SER A 33 3.20 8.29 5.30
N LEU A 34 3.37 9.22 4.37
CA LEU A 34 3.01 9.05 2.97
C LEU A 34 4.00 8.10 2.26
N VAL A 35 3.47 7.06 1.62
CA VAL A 35 4.25 6.16 0.76
C VAL A 35 3.66 6.15 -0.65
N MET A 36 4.42 6.69 -1.60
CA MET A 36 4.03 6.75 -3.00
C MET A 36 4.18 5.37 -3.63
N VAL A 37 3.07 4.76 -4.03
CA VAL A 37 3.04 3.43 -4.67
C VAL A 37 2.43 3.49 -6.07
N ASP A 38 2.36 4.68 -6.67
CA ASP A 38 1.99 4.83 -8.06
C ASP A 38 3.07 4.25 -9.00
N ARG A 39 2.86 4.39 -10.31
CA ARG A 39 3.76 3.81 -11.32
C ARG A 39 5.19 4.36 -11.26
N SER A 40 5.39 5.53 -10.64
CA SER A 40 6.72 6.10 -10.42
C SER A 40 7.57 5.28 -9.43
N ASN A 41 6.94 4.51 -8.54
CA ASN A 41 7.67 3.67 -7.59
C ASN A 41 8.26 2.43 -8.31
N PRO A 42 9.60 2.27 -8.35
CA PRO A 42 10.25 1.21 -9.14
C PRO A 42 10.04 -0.20 -8.55
N ILE A 43 9.69 -0.29 -7.27
CA ILE A 43 9.56 -1.55 -6.53
C ILE A 43 8.07 -1.93 -6.43
N LEU A 44 7.26 -1.06 -5.83
CA LEU A 44 5.86 -1.35 -5.49
C LEU A 44 4.85 -0.82 -6.51
N GLY A 45 5.27 0.01 -7.46
CA GLY A 45 4.40 0.55 -8.50
C GLY A 45 3.89 -0.52 -9.46
N ASN A 46 2.66 -0.34 -9.95
CA ASN A 46 2.11 -1.25 -10.96
C ASN A 46 2.78 -1.03 -12.32
N ARG A 47 3.47 -2.05 -12.83
CA ARG A 47 4.13 -2.00 -14.15
C ARG A 47 3.16 -2.17 -15.32
N HIS A 48 1.98 -2.74 -15.06
CA HIS A 48 0.93 -2.97 -16.05
C HIS A 48 0.13 -1.68 -16.28
N ILE A 49 -0.05 -1.30 -17.54
CA ILE A 49 -0.67 -0.02 -17.92
C ILE A 49 -2.18 -0.19 -18.14
N LEU A 50 -2.97 0.59 -17.42
CA LEU A 50 -4.39 0.80 -17.72
C LEU A 50 -4.55 2.00 -18.66
N TYR A 51 -4.83 1.74 -19.94
CA TYR A 51 -4.99 2.80 -20.95
C TYR A 51 -6.32 3.54 -20.81
N VAL A 52 -7.42 2.82 -20.63
CA VAL A 52 -8.77 3.38 -20.49
C VAL A 52 -9.23 3.21 -19.05
N LYS A 53 -9.27 4.32 -18.29
CA LYS A 53 -9.53 4.29 -16.84
C LYS A 53 -10.93 3.82 -16.45
N SER A 54 -11.90 4.01 -17.34
CA SER A 54 -13.31 3.61 -17.20
C SER A 54 -13.57 2.16 -17.59
N ASP A 55 -12.63 1.48 -18.26
CA ASP A 55 -12.77 0.07 -18.59
C ASP A 55 -12.50 -0.78 -17.34
N LEU A 56 -13.58 -1.25 -16.72
CA LEU A 56 -13.53 -2.04 -15.50
C LEU A 56 -12.89 -3.42 -15.72
N MET A 57 -13.10 -4.03 -16.89
CA MET A 57 -12.51 -5.33 -17.22
C MET A 57 -11.00 -5.20 -17.45
N ALA A 58 -10.56 -4.15 -18.14
CA ALA A 58 -9.12 -3.86 -18.28
C ALA A 58 -8.48 -3.53 -16.93
N ARG A 59 -9.16 -2.77 -16.08
CA ARG A 59 -8.70 -2.48 -14.71
C ARG A 59 -8.48 -3.76 -13.91
N GLU A 60 -9.46 -4.66 -13.93
CA GLU A 60 -9.35 -5.94 -13.22
C GLU A 60 -8.16 -6.77 -13.73
N ARG A 61 -7.99 -6.88 -15.06
CA ARG A 61 -6.84 -7.58 -15.66
C ARG A 61 -5.49 -6.99 -15.25
N VAL A 62 -5.38 -5.67 -15.21
CA VAL A 62 -4.15 -4.96 -14.80
C VAL A 62 -3.85 -5.17 -13.32
N ILE A 63 -4.87 -5.18 -12.46
CA ILE A 63 -4.72 -5.46 -11.02
C ILE A 63 -4.35 -6.92 -10.78
N GLU A 64 -4.95 -7.85 -11.52
CA GLU A 64 -4.65 -9.28 -11.46
C GLU A 64 -3.22 -9.57 -11.94
N SER A 65 -2.77 -8.90 -13.01
CA SER A 65 -1.39 -9.04 -13.49
C SER A 65 -0.39 -8.56 -12.44
N TYR A 66 -0.69 -7.46 -11.74
CA TYR A 66 0.11 -7.00 -10.61
C TYR A 66 0.12 -8.00 -9.45
N ARG A 67 -1.05 -8.58 -9.11
CA ARG A 67 -1.16 -9.60 -8.06
C ARG A 67 -0.23 -10.78 -8.32
N ARG A 68 -0.21 -11.29 -9.56
CA ARG A 68 0.66 -12.39 -9.96
C ARG A 68 2.14 -12.04 -9.89
N ASP A 69 2.52 -10.81 -10.27
CA ASP A 69 3.90 -10.35 -10.12
C ASP A 69 4.32 -10.33 -8.65
N LEU A 70 3.47 -9.77 -7.80
CA LEU A 70 3.70 -9.70 -6.36
C LEU A 70 3.79 -11.09 -5.73
N GLU A 71 2.89 -12.02 -6.07
CA GLU A 71 2.91 -13.38 -5.53
C GLU A 71 4.18 -14.13 -5.94
N ARG A 72 4.62 -14.01 -7.20
CA ARG A 72 5.90 -14.56 -7.65
C ARG A 72 7.07 -13.95 -6.91
N ASP A 73 7.04 -12.63 -6.67
CA ASP A 73 8.10 -11.94 -5.94
C ASP A 73 8.15 -12.33 -4.45
N LEU A 74 6.99 -12.48 -3.81
CA LEU A 74 6.86 -12.97 -2.44
C LEU A 74 7.42 -14.39 -2.29
N ALA A 75 7.13 -15.29 -3.23
CA ALA A 75 7.58 -16.68 -3.18
C ALA A 75 9.12 -16.82 -3.23
N ARG A 76 9.81 -15.87 -3.86
CA ARG A 76 11.27 -15.84 -3.98
C ARG A 76 11.96 -14.85 -3.03
N ASN A 77 11.22 -14.22 -2.11
CA ASN A 77 11.71 -13.15 -1.25
C ASN A 77 12.42 -12.01 -2.02
N GLY A 78 11.83 -11.60 -3.15
CA GLY A 78 12.37 -10.57 -4.02
C GLY A 78 12.18 -9.13 -3.50
N PRO A 79 12.46 -8.11 -4.33
CA PRO A 79 12.44 -6.72 -3.90
C PRO A 79 11.09 -6.23 -3.36
N MET A 80 9.95 -6.63 -3.95
CA MET A 80 8.63 -6.26 -3.41
C MET A 80 8.41 -6.91 -2.06
N SER A 81 8.85 -8.16 -1.88
CA SER A 81 8.76 -8.87 -0.60
C SER A 81 9.55 -8.16 0.50
N GLN A 82 10.78 -7.74 0.20
CA GLN A 82 11.65 -7.05 1.15
C GLN A 82 11.07 -5.69 1.55
N GLU A 83 10.59 -4.92 0.58
CA GLU A 83 9.97 -3.61 0.83
C GLU A 83 8.68 -3.76 1.64
N ILE A 84 7.83 -4.73 1.32
CA ILE A 84 6.61 -5.00 2.10
C ILE A 84 6.94 -5.37 3.54
N LYS A 85 7.97 -6.20 3.76
CA LYS A 85 8.42 -6.56 5.12
C LYS A 85 8.96 -5.35 5.87
N ALA A 86 9.72 -4.47 5.22
CA ALA A 86 10.20 -3.23 5.82
C ALA A 86 9.05 -2.30 6.24
N LEU A 87 8.05 -2.13 5.38
CA LEU A 87 6.83 -1.38 5.70
C LEU A 87 6.01 -2.05 6.81
N ALA A 88 5.95 -3.39 6.82
CA ALA A 88 5.24 -4.13 7.86
C ALA A 88 5.90 -3.99 9.24
N LEU A 89 7.23 -3.94 9.30
CA LEU A 89 7.97 -3.66 10.54
C LEU A 89 7.65 -2.26 11.07
N ARG A 90 7.60 -1.26 10.20
CA ARG A 90 7.18 0.11 10.54
C ARG A 90 5.78 0.14 11.17
N VAL A 91 4.82 -0.52 10.53
CA VAL A 91 3.45 -0.66 11.04
C VAL A 91 3.42 -1.39 12.38
N LYS A 92 4.19 -2.48 12.52
CA LYS A 92 4.31 -3.24 13.77
C LYS A 92 4.87 -2.39 14.92
N SER A 93 5.76 -1.45 14.60
CA SER A 93 6.32 -0.46 15.54
C SER A 93 5.37 0.69 15.88
N GLY A 94 4.16 0.71 15.31
CA GLY A 94 3.14 1.73 15.61
C GLY A 94 2.92 2.78 14.53
N GLU A 95 3.68 2.73 13.43
CA GLU A 95 3.60 3.74 12.39
C GLU A 95 2.32 3.62 11.55
N ARG A 96 1.66 4.75 11.27
CA ARG A 96 0.51 4.82 10.37
C ARG A 96 0.99 5.14 8.96
N LEU A 97 0.72 4.24 8.01
CA LEU A 97 1.11 4.39 6.61
C LEU A 97 -0.08 4.80 5.74
N CYS A 98 0.11 5.82 4.93
CA CYS A 98 -0.82 6.25 3.90
C CYS A 98 -0.24 5.94 2.52
N LEU A 99 -0.72 4.86 1.88
CA LEU A 99 -0.27 4.46 0.54
C LEU A 99 -0.99 5.30 -0.52
N ALA A 100 -0.28 6.09 -1.31
CA ALA A 100 -0.88 6.94 -2.33
C ALA A 100 -0.76 6.34 -3.74
N CYS A 101 -1.89 6.35 -4.45
CA CYS A 101 -1.94 6.01 -5.87
C CYS A 101 -3.02 6.83 -6.60
N TRP A 102 -2.76 7.19 -7.85
CA TRP A 102 -3.72 7.88 -8.73
C TRP A 102 -5.02 7.12 -9.02
N CYS A 103 -5.07 5.81 -8.77
CA CYS A 103 -6.23 4.98 -9.13
C CYS A 103 -7.38 5.05 -8.13
N LYS A 104 -7.11 5.42 -6.87
CA LYS A 104 -8.19 5.58 -5.89
C LYS A 104 -9.13 6.71 -6.31
N PRO A 105 -10.44 6.63 -6.02
CA PRO A 105 -11.11 5.66 -5.16
C PRO A 105 -11.46 4.31 -5.81
N SER A 106 -11.32 4.17 -7.13
CA SER A 106 -11.57 2.92 -7.84
C SER A 106 -10.63 1.79 -7.37
N PRO A 107 -10.95 0.50 -7.66
CA PRO A 107 -10.05 -0.61 -7.35
C PRO A 107 -8.61 -0.33 -7.81
N CYS A 108 -7.66 -0.59 -6.92
CA CYS A 108 -6.27 -0.19 -7.06
C CYS A 108 -5.32 -1.31 -6.61
N HIS A 109 -4.13 -1.40 -7.20
CA HIS A 109 -3.11 -2.36 -6.77
C HIS A 109 -2.61 -2.07 -5.35
N ALA A 110 -2.64 -0.80 -4.92
CA ALA A 110 -2.27 -0.40 -3.57
C ALA A 110 -3.19 -1.03 -2.50
N ASP A 111 -4.41 -1.43 -2.85
CA ASP A 111 -5.29 -2.21 -1.96
C ASP A 111 -4.71 -3.58 -1.64
N ILE A 112 -4.02 -4.20 -2.61
CA ILE A 112 -3.33 -5.49 -2.42
C ILE A 112 -2.13 -5.30 -1.50
N LEU A 113 -1.34 -4.23 -1.75
CA LEU A 113 -0.19 -3.89 -0.91
C LEU A 113 -0.58 -3.65 0.54
N ALA A 114 -1.61 -2.82 0.78
CA ALA A 114 -2.08 -2.53 2.14
C ALA A 114 -2.44 -3.80 2.90
N LYS A 115 -3.17 -4.72 2.27
CA LYS A 115 -3.49 -6.03 2.86
C LYS A 115 -2.24 -6.84 3.19
N LYS A 116 -1.28 -6.93 2.26
CA LYS A 116 -0.05 -7.70 2.49
C LYS A 116 0.81 -7.08 3.60
N ILE A 117 1.06 -5.78 3.57
CA ILE A 117 1.81 -5.06 4.61
C ILE A 117 1.17 -5.30 5.98
N PHE A 118 -0.15 -5.15 6.08
CA PHE A 118 -0.86 -5.41 7.32
C PHE A 118 -0.72 -6.86 7.77
N SER A 119 -0.88 -7.85 6.89
CA SER A 119 -0.69 -9.27 7.22
C SER A 119 0.71 -9.60 7.73
N PHE A 120 1.77 -9.00 7.18
CA PHE A 120 3.15 -9.19 7.65
C PHE A 120 3.46 -8.43 8.95
N SER A 121 2.58 -7.51 9.38
CA SER A 121 2.74 -6.75 10.62
C SER A 121 2.09 -7.42 11.85
N LEU A 122 1.30 -8.49 11.63
CA LEU A 122 0.61 -9.23 12.69
C LEU A 122 1.56 -10.02 13.58
#